data_AF-A0AAE2BH27-F1
#
_entry.id   AF-A0AAE2BH27-F1
#
_cell.length_a   1.000
_cell.length_b   1.000
_cell.length_c   1.000
_cell.angle_alpha   90.00
_cell.angle_beta   90.00
_cell.angle_gamma   90.00
#
_symmetry.space_group_name_H-M   'P 1'
#
loop_
_entity.id
_entity.type
_entity.pdbx_description
1 polymer ?
#
loop_
_entity_poly.entity_id
_entity_poly.type
_entity_poly.pdbx_seq_one_letter_code
_entity_poly.pdbx_strand_id
1 'polypeptide(L)'
;MTSGFEIVFPALLQRARDIGIHDLPYDAPVLQDIYAARNYKLARIPKELMHKVRTSLLFSLEGLEDLEWQKLLKLRQHNGSFLFSPSSTAFAFMQTKDEDCLKYINYIVQKFNGGAPNVYPIDIFVRLWGVDRLTRLGISRLFESEIKNCLEYVHSFWNEKGLFCGRKSEFVDVDSTSVGFMLLRLHGFNVSPDVLKKFKKDDGFSCFYGQTFESLSPIFNLYRASQVLFPGEKILEEANAFCQKFLHEKITTNQLLDKWLISQHFADEVKPA
;
A
#
# COMPACT_ATOMS: atom_id res chain seq x y z
N MET A 1 -2.90 10.13 -10.97
CA MET A 1 -3.54 10.83 -9.84
C MET A 1 -2.91 10.32 -8.55
N THR A 2 -2.54 11.20 -7.61
CA THR A 2 -1.93 10.76 -6.34
C THR A 2 -2.95 10.07 -5.45
N SER A 3 -2.47 9.25 -4.52
CA SER A 3 -3.28 8.49 -3.57
C SER A 3 -4.08 9.44 -2.66
N GLY A 4 -5.40 9.29 -2.64
CA GLY A 4 -6.28 10.11 -1.80
C GLY A 4 -6.49 11.54 -2.31
N PHE A 5 -6.02 11.90 -3.51
CA PHE A 5 -6.12 13.27 -4.04
C PHE A 5 -7.55 13.82 -3.98
N GLU A 6 -8.54 13.05 -4.46
CA GLU A 6 -9.93 13.49 -4.52
C GLU A 6 -10.57 13.62 -3.13
N ILE A 7 -9.89 13.17 -2.07
CA ILE A 7 -10.35 13.33 -0.68
C ILE A 7 -9.59 14.51 -0.03
N VAL A 8 -8.26 14.52 -0.14
CA VAL A 8 -7.38 15.48 0.54
C VAL A 8 -7.41 16.85 -0.13
N PHE A 9 -7.38 16.93 -1.45
CA PHE A 9 -7.30 18.21 -2.15
C PHE A 9 -8.52 19.11 -1.90
N PRO A 10 -9.78 18.63 -1.99
CA PRO A 10 -10.95 19.42 -1.58
C PRO A 10 -10.90 19.89 -0.13
N ALA A 11 -10.42 19.05 0.79
CA ALA A 11 -10.30 19.42 2.20
C ALA A 11 -9.26 20.52 2.42
N LEU A 12 -8.13 20.48 1.69
CA LEU A 12 -7.14 21.56 1.72
C LEU A 12 -7.67 22.87 1.12
N LEU A 13 -8.43 22.80 0.02
CA LEU A 13 -9.09 23.98 -0.55
C LEU A 13 -10.07 24.60 0.44
N GLN A 14 -10.88 23.78 1.12
CA GLN A 14 -11.79 24.28 2.14
C GLN A 14 -11.02 24.97 3.28
N ARG A 15 -9.94 24.35 3.79
CA ARG A 15 -9.09 24.97 4.82
C ARG A 15 -8.47 26.30 4.35
N ALA A 16 -8.01 26.37 3.10
CA ALA A 16 -7.46 27.60 2.53
C ALA A 16 -8.51 28.72 2.51
N ARG A 17 -9.75 28.39 2.15
CA ARG A 17 -10.89 29.31 2.20
C ARG A 17 -11.18 29.77 3.63
N ASP A 18 -11.19 28.84 4.58
CA ASP A 18 -11.51 29.12 5.99
C ASP A 18 -10.48 30.06 6.66
N ILE A 19 -9.22 30.05 6.20
CA ILE A 19 -8.16 30.95 6.70
C ILE A 19 -8.03 32.24 5.88
N GLY A 20 -8.95 32.51 4.95
CA GLY A 20 -9.00 33.78 4.21
C GLY A 20 -8.07 33.88 3.00
N ILE A 21 -7.60 32.76 2.43
CA ILE A 21 -6.89 32.78 1.15
C ILE A 21 -7.93 32.92 0.03
N HIS A 22 -8.22 34.14 -0.41
CA HIS A 22 -9.29 34.40 -1.38
C HIS A 22 -8.85 34.33 -2.85
N ASP A 23 -7.55 34.41 -3.13
CA ASP A 23 -7.01 34.52 -4.50
C ASP A 23 -6.90 33.16 -5.24
N LEU A 24 -7.52 32.10 -4.73
CA LEU A 24 -7.58 30.79 -5.40
C LEU A 24 -8.85 30.69 -6.26
N PRO A 25 -8.79 29.97 -7.41
CA PRO A 25 -9.92 29.84 -8.32
C PRO A 25 -10.92 28.78 -7.81
N TYR A 26 -11.59 29.05 -6.68
CA TYR A 26 -12.48 28.11 -6.02
C TYR A 26 -13.69 27.67 -6.85
N ASP A 27 -14.08 28.48 -7.84
CA ASP A 27 -15.20 28.20 -8.74
C ASP A 27 -14.73 27.64 -10.10
N ALA A 28 -13.45 27.26 -10.22
CA ALA A 28 -12.93 26.65 -11.44
C ALA A 28 -13.74 25.40 -11.79
N PRO A 29 -14.19 25.23 -13.05
CA PRO A 29 -15.05 24.10 -13.44
C PRO A 29 -14.50 22.73 -13.06
N VAL A 30 -13.17 22.54 -13.18
CA VAL A 30 -12.49 21.29 -12.83
C VAL A 30 -12.67 20.88 -11.36
N LEU A 31 -12.91 21.85 -10.45
CA LEU A 31 -13.12 21.55 -9.04
C LEU A 31 -14.45 20.85 -8.80
N GLN A 32 -15.47 21.12 -9.61
CA GLN A 32 -16.77 20.46 -9.50
C GLN A 32 -16.65 18.94 -9.70
N ASP A 33 -15.84 18.53 -10.68
CA ASP A 33 -15.55 17.11 -10.94
C ASP A 33 -14.81 16.47 -9.76
N ILE A 34 -13.88 17.19 -9.13
CA ILE A 34 -13.15 16.71 -7.96
C ILE A 34 -14.09 16.57 -6.75
N TYR A 35 -14.96 17.55 -6.49
CA TYR A 35 -15.96 17.46 -5.41
C TYR A 35 -16.94 16.32 -5.64
N ALA A 36 -17.40 16.10 -6.87
CA ALA A 36 -18.25 14.97 -7.23
C ALA A 36 -17.54 13.64 -6.97
N ALA A 37 -16.28 13.51 -7.38
CA ALA A 37 -15.45 12.32 -7.13
C ALA A 37 -15.23 12.09 -5.62
N ARG A 38 -15.03 13.15 -4.83
CA ARG A 38 -14.95 13.08 -3.37
C ARG A 38 -16.22 12.48 -2.77
N ASN A 39 -17.36 13.07 -3.08
CA ASN A 39 -18.65 12.68 -2.51
C ASN A 39 -18.99 11.23 -2.89
N TYR A 40 -18.73 10.84 -4.14
CA TYR A 40 -18.88 9.46 -4.59
C TYR A 40 -18.02 8.49 -3.78
N LYS A 41 -16.75 8.82 -3.51
CA LYS A 41 -15.86 7.99 -2.69
C LYS A 41 -16.31 7.94 -1.24
N LEU A 42 -16.62 9.07 -0.62
CA LEU A 42 -17.05 9.15 0.78
C LEU A 42 -18.35 8.37 1.02
N ALA A 43 -19.31 8.41 0.09
CA ALA A 43 -20.56 7.65 0.18
C ALA A 43 -20.33 6.12 0.19
N ARG A 44 -19.21 5.66 -0.38
CA ARG A 44 -18.82 4.24 -0.42
C ARG A 44 -17.94 3.83 0.76
N ILE A 45 -17.50 4.78 1.59
CA ILE A 45 -16.77 4.47 2.82
C ILE A 45 -17.78 4.01 3.86
N PRO A 46 -17.69 2.75 4.32
CA PRO A 46 -18.52 2.30 5.43
C PRO A 46 -18.04 3.01 6.71
N LYS A 47 -18.75 4.08 7.12
CA LYS A 47 -18.42 4.89 8.31
C LYS A 47 -18.23 4.04 9.57
N GLU A 48 -19.02 2.98 9.70
CA GLU A 48 -18.92 1.98 10.78
C GLU A 48 -17.59 1.22 10.77
N LEU A 49 -17.07 0.89 9.60
CA LEU A 49 -15.81 0.14 9.46
C LEU A 49 -14.58 1.05 9.55
N MET A 50 -14.71 2.32 9.15
CA MET A 50 -13.62 3.31 9.20
C MET A 50 -12.95 3.41 10.57
N HIS A 51 -13.73 3.21 11.64
CA HIS A 51 -13.28 3.31 13.04
C HIS A 51 -13.04 1.97 13.72
N LYS A 52 -13.38 0.85 13.08
CA LYS A 52 -13.32 -0.50 13.68
C LYS A 52 -12.20 -1.35 13.11
N VAL A 53 -11.85 -1.17 11.83
CA VAL A 53 -10.86 -1.99 11.14
C VAL A 53 -9.82 -1.12 10.44
N ARG A 54 -8.59 -1.64 10.33
CA ARG A 54 -7.52 -0.97 9.61
C ARG A 54 -7.83 -1.01 8.11
N THR A 55 -8.00 0.16 7.51
CA THR A 55 -8.21 0.32 6.07
C THR A 55 -7.18 1.28 5.49
N SER A 56 -7.09 1.32 4.17
CA SER A 56 -6.22 2.27 3.45
C SER A 56 -6.56 3.74 3.74
N LEU A 57 -7.76 4.03 4.25
CA LEU A 57 -8.19 5.38 4.64
C LEU A 57 -7.36 5.99 5.76
N LEU A 58 -6.77 5.16 6.62
CA LEU A 58 -5.85 5.62 7.67
C LEU A 58 -4.62 6.34 7.08
N PHE A 59 -4.31 6.14 5.79
CA PHE A 59 -3.23 6.85 5.11
C PHE A 59 -3.54 8.33 4.82
N SER A 60 -4.82 8.71 4.82
CA SER A 60 -5.30 10.03 4.36
C SER A 60 -6.34 10.65 5.30
N LEU A 61 -6.17 10.49 6.62
CA LEU A 61 -7.11 11.02 7.63
C LEU A 61 -7.25 12.55 7.52
N GLU A 62 -6.21 13.24 7.06
CA GLU A 62 -6.19 14.69 6.89
C GLU A 62 -7.20 15.23 5.87
N GLY A 63 -7.79 14.37 5.03
CA GLY A 63 -8.85 14.75 4.09
C GLY A 63 -10.27 14.32 4.51
N LEU A 64 -10.39 13.63 5.65
CA LEU A 64 -11.65 13.08 6.15
C LEU A 64 -12.27 13.96 7.23
N GLU A 65 -13.59 13.85 7.37
CA GLU A 65 -14.43 14.55 8.34
C GLU A 65 -15.13 13.52 9.24
N ASP A 66 -15.79 13.99 10.31
CA ASP A 66 -16.56 13.16 11.27
C ASP A 66 -15.75 12.01 11.90
N LEU A 67 -14.49 12.26 12.26
CA LEU A 67 -13.58 11.24 12.79
C LEU A 67 -13.74 11.03 14.30
N GLU A 68 -13.97 9.79 14.72
CA GLU A 68 -14.00 9.37 16.12
C GLU A 68 -12.60 8.99 16.62
N TRP A 69 -11.82 9.99 17.03
CA TRP A 69 -10.41 9.83 17.41
C TRP A 69 -10.15 8.74 18.43
N GLN A 70 -10.99 8.61 19.47
CA GLN A 70 -10.83 7.57 20.50
C GLN A 70 -10.86 6.14 19.93
N LYS A 71 -11.57 5.93 18.82
CA LYS A 71 -11.56 4.65 18.10
C LYS A 71 -10.34 4.55 17.17
N LEU A 72 -10.04 5.61 16.42
CA LEU A 72 -8.90 5.63 15.49
C LEU A 72 -7.55 5.42 16.18
N LEU A 73 -7.33 5.99 17.36
CA LEU A 73 -6.06 5.84 18.10
C LEU A 73 -5.75 4.36 18.41
N LYS A 74 -6.77 3.49 18.50
CA LYS A 74 -6.60 2.03 18.68
C LYS A 74 -6.14 1.32 17.40
N LEU A 75 -6.26 1.97 16.24
CA LEU A 75 -5.88 1.44 14.92
C LEU A 75 -4.48 1.86 14.47
N ARG A 76 -3.76 2.67 15.28
CA ARG A 76 -2.39 3.07 14.99
C ARG A 76 -1.46 1.87 14.79
N GLN A 77 -0.36 2.15 14.11
CA GLN A 77 0.79 1.27 14.03
C GLN A 77 1.57 1.29 15.35
N HIS A 78 2.37 0.26 15.60
CA HIS A 78 3.20 0.14 16.80
C HIS A 78 4.19 1.30 16.99
N ASN A 79 4.55 2.01 15.92
CA ASN A 79 5.47 3.13 15.94
C ASN A 79 4.78 4.48 16.18
N GLY A 80 3.47 4.50 16.47
CA GLY A 80 2.67 5.70 16.70
C GLY A 80 2.06 6.33 15.44
N SER A 81 2.38 5.82 14.25
CA SER A 81 1.84 6.37 13.00
C SER A 81 0.46 5.85 12.64
N PHE A 82 -0.25 6.61 11.81
CA PHE A 82 -1.38 6.13 11.04
C PHE A 82 -0.92 5.67 9.66
N LEU A 83 -0.92 4.33 9.45
CA LEU A 83 -0.51 3.66 8.21
C LEU A 83 0.82 4.14 7.62
N PHE A 84 1.80 4.46 8.47
CA PHE A 84 3.10 4.99 8.07
C PHE A 84 3.05 6.35 7.35
N SER A 85 1.92 7.06 7.33
CA SER A 85 1.78 8.39 6.70
C SER A 85 2.11 9.52 7.69
N PRO A 86 3.14 10.35 7.42
CA PRO A 86 3.42 11.52 8.24
C PRO A 86 2.30 12.58 8.24
N SER A 87 1.65 12.84 7.10
CA SER A 87 0.57 13.84 7.03
C SER A 87 -0.65 13.42 7.85
N SER A 88 -1.09 12.16 7.70
CA SER A 88 -2.20 11.59 8.47
C SER A 88 -1.89 11.58 9.97
N THR A 89 -0.65 11.24 10.35
CA THR A 89 -0.23 11.23 11.76
C THR A 89 -0.12 12.64 12.35
N ALA A 90 0.39 13.61 11.58
CA ALA A 90 0.43 15.01 11.99
C ALA A 90 -0.97 15.57 12.22
N PHE A 91 -1.90 15.28 11.30
CA PHE A 91 -3.30 15.65 11.48
C PHE A 91 -3.90 15.01 12.74
N ALA A 92 -3.67 13.71 12.97
CA ALA A 92 -4.12 13.05 14.19
C ALA A 92 -3.54 13.69 15.46
N PHE A 93 -2.25 14.03 15.47
CA PHE A 93 -1.64 14.73 16.61
C PHE A 93 -2.28 16.10 16.85
N MET A 94 -2.54 16.89 15.80
CA MET A 94 -3.18 18.20 15.94
C MET A 94 -4.52 18.11 16.67
N GLN A 95 -5.29 17.04 16.38
CA GLN A 95 -6.63 16.81 16.92
C GLN A 95 -6.64 16.14 18.30
N THR A 96 -5.62 15.36 18.64
CA THR A 96 -5.65 14.48 19.83
C THR A 96 -4.57 14.78 20.87
N LYS A 97 -3.50 15.49 20.47
CA LYS A 97 -2.27 15.68 21.25
C LYS A 97 -1.61 14.37 21.70
N ASP A 98 -1.87 13.28 20.99
CA ASP A 98 -1.32 11.97 21.33
C ASP A 98 0.22 11.93 21.23
N GLU A 99 0.85 11.47 22.31
CA GLU A 99 2.30 11.47 22.43
C GLU A 99 3.00 10.49 21.48
N ASP A 100 2.38 9.37 21.13
CA ASP A 100 2.99 8.39 20.22
C ASP A 100 2.99 8.91 18.78
N CYS A 101 1.91 9.60 18.37
CA CYS A 101 1.89 10.36 17.12
C CYS A 101 3.04 11.39 17.10
N LEU A 102 3.24 12.14 18.19
CA LEU A 102 4.31 13.14 18.29
C LEU A 102 5.70 12.50 18.24
N LYS A 103 5.92 11.38 18.95
CA LYS A 103 7.19 10.62 18.91
C LYS A 103 7.53 10.19 17.48
N TYR A 104 6.53 9.68 16.74
CA TYR A 104 6.70 9.34 15.34
C TYR A 104 7.11 10.56 14.49
N ILE A 105 6.36 11.67 14.60
CA ILE A 105 6.64 12.90 13.82
C ILE A 105 8.04 13.43 14.12
N ASN A 106 8.41 13.53 15.41
CA ASN A 106 9.73 14.00 15.82
C ASN A 106 10.84 13.11 15.23
N TYR A 107 10.67 11.79 15.28
CA TYR A 107 11.61 10.86 14.68
C TYR A 107 11.78 11.10 13.16
N ILE A 108 10.67 11.30 12.43
CA ILE A 108 10.71 11.57 10.99
C ILE A 108 11.43 12.89 10.70
N VAL A 109 11.03 13.98 11.35
CA VAL A 109 11.61 15.31 11.13
C VAL A 109 13.11 15.32 11.45
N GLN A 110 13.52 14.67 12.54
CA GLN A 110 14.94 14.51 12.88
C GLN A 110 15.69 13.69 11.84
N LYS A 111 15.11 12.57 11.40
CA LYS A 111 15.74 11.69 10.42
C LYS A 111 15.94 12.33 9.05
N PHE A 112 15.02 13.21 8.66
CA PHE A 112 14.99 13.85 7.35
C PHE A 112 15.30 15.36 7.41
N ASN A 113 16.00 15.81 8.46
CA ASN A 113 16.52 17.16 8.62
C ASN A 113 15.47 18.27 8.34
N GLY A 114 14.29 18.13 8.93
CA GLY A 114 13.18 19.08 8.75
C GLY A 114 12.08 18.58 7.81
N GLY A 115 12.42 17.75 6.84
CA GLY A 115 11.46 17.19 5.88
C GLY A 115 10.71 15.96 6.40
N ALA A 116 9.78 15.47 5.60
CA ALA A 116 9.13 14.17 5.78
C ALA A 116 8.78 13.55 4.41
N PRO A 117 9.00 12.25 4.19
CA PRO A 117 8.44 11.55 3.04
C PRO A 117 6.92 11.41 3.17
N ASN A 118 6.24 10.98 2.12
CA ASN A 118 4.80 10.67 2.19
C ASN A 118 4.49 9.36 2.94
N VAL A 119 5.46 8.45 3.07
CA VAL A 119 5.34 7.19 3.81
C VAL A 119 6.66 6.80 4.48
N TYR A 120 6.63 6.34 5.74
CA TYR A 120 7.80 5.85 6.47
C TYR A 120 7.46 4.94 7.66
N PRO A 121 8.22 3.84 7.91
CA PRO A 121 9.33 3.32 7.14
C PRO A 121 8.88 2.58 5.87
N ILE A 122 9.83 2.39 4.94
CA ILE A 122 9.68 1.57 3.72
C ILE A 122 10.77 0.49 3.63
N ASP A 123 11.25 0.03 4.79
CA ASP A 123 12.41 -0.85 4.91
C ASP A 123 12.18 -2.26 4.35
N ILE A 124 10.96 -2.79 4.43
CA ILE A 124 10.61 -4.08 3.81
C ILE A 124 10.53 -3.90 2.30
N PHE A 125 9.83 -2.87 1.82
CA PHE A 125 9.69 -2.57 0.39
C PHE A 125 11.06 -2.40 -0.30
N VAL A 126 11.94 -1.55 0.24
CA VAL A 126 13.23 -1.26 -0.40
C VAL A 126 14.11 -2.50 -0.48
N ARG A 127 14.10 -3.37 0.53
CA ARG A 127 14.86 -4.63 0.52
C ARG A 127 14.32 -5.61 -0.52
N LEU A 128 13.01 -5.83 -0.53
CA LEU A 128 12.36 -6.73 -1.47
C LEU A 128 12.58 -6.30 -2.92
N TRP A 129 12.31 -5.04 -3.24
CA TRP A 129 12.49 -4.53 -4.61
C TRP A 129 13.96 -4.44 -5.01
N GLY A 130 14.87 -4.16 -4.06
CA GLY A 130 16.31 -4.23 -4.33
C GLY A 130 16.75 -5.63 -4.76
N VAL A 131 16.37 -6.66 -4.00
CA VAL A 131 16.66 -8.06 -4.34
C VAL A 131 15.98 -8.47 -5.64
N ASP A 132 14.70 -8.13 -5.84
CA ASP A 132 13.95 -8.43 -7.07
C ASP A 132 14.65 -7.84 -8.31
N ARG A 133 15.08 -6.58 -8.24
CA ARG A 133 15.76 -5.90 -9.36
C ARG A 133 17.13 -6.50 -9.66
N LEU A 134 17.95 -6.76 -8.65
CA LEU A 134 19.25 -7.43 -8.85
C LEU A 134 19.10 -8.82 -9.48
N THR A 135 18.08 -9.57 -9.07
CA THR A 135 17.77 -10.90 -9.59
C THR A 135 17.33 -10.84 -11.05
N ARG A 136 16.37 -9.95 -11.37
CA ARG A 136 15.84 -9.79 -12.73
C ARG A 136 16.87 -9.24 -13.72
N LEU A 137 17.85 -8.47 -13.25
CA LEU A 137 18.97 -7.99 -14.06
C LEU A 137 20.06 -9.05 -14.27
N GLY A 138 19.96 -10.24 -13.66
CA GLY A 138 20.94 -11.32 -13.82
C GLY A 138 22.29 -11.06 -13.13
N ILE A 139 22.34 -10.14 -12.16
CA ILE A 139 23.56 -9.73 -11.45
C ILE A 139 23.54 -10.08 -9.95
N SER A 140 22.50 -10.78 -9.47
CA SER A 140 22.34 -11.16 -8.05
C SER A 140 23.53 -11.95 -7.48
N ARG A 141 24.21 -12.77 -8.30
CA ARG A 141 25.41 -13.54 -7.91
C ARG A 141 26.57 -12.68 -7.38
N LEU A 142 26.58 -11.38 -7.68
CA LEU A 142 27.61 -10.44 -7.21
C LEU A 142 27.33 -9.92 -5.79
N PHE A 143 26.13 -10.19 -5.25
CA PHE A 143 25.60 -9.61 -4.01
C PHE A 143 24.98 -10.67 -3.10
N GLU A 144 25.44 -11.93 -3.16
CA GLU A 144 24.81 -13.05 -2.46
C GLU A 144 24.71 -12.81 -0.95
N SER A 145 25.76 -12.23 -0.35
CA SER A 145 25.79 -11.95 1.09
C SER A 145 24.80 -10.84 1.49
N GLU A 146 24.71 -9.79 0.68
CA GLU A 146 23.83 -8.65 0.87
C GLU A 146 22.37 -9.05 0.67
N ILE A 147 22.09 -9.86 -0.35
CA ILE A 147 20.77 -10.42 -0.63
C ILE A 147 20.33 -11.31 0.54
N LYS A 148 21.20 -12.22 1.00
CA LYS A 148 20.92 -13.05 2.16
C LYS A 148 20.57 -12.20 3.39
N ASN A 149 21.40 -11.20 3.72
CA ASN A 149 21.14 -10.28 4.83
C ASN A 149 19.80 -9.52 4.67
N CYS A 150 19.44 -9.12 3.45
CA CYS A 150 18.15 -8.47 3.19
C CYS A 150 16.98 -9.41 3.42
N LEU A 151 17.06 -10.66 2.95
CA LEU A 151 16.00 -11.64 3.08
C LEU A 151 15.87 -12.17 4.51
N GLU A 152 16.98 -12.34 5.25
CA GLU A 152 16.94 -12.66 6.68
C GLU A 152 16.24 -11.56 7.48
N TYR A 153 16.52 -10.29 7.17
CA TYR A 153 15.81 -9.17 7.77
C TYR A 153 14.30 -9.23 7.46
N VAL A 154 13.91 -9.42 6.20
CA VAL A 154 12.50 -9.52 5.83
C VAL A 154 11.84 -10.72 6.53
N HIS A 155 12.50 -11.88 6.54
CA HIS A 155 12.02 -13.10 7.18
C HIS A 155 11.80 -12.91 8.68
N SER A 156 12.63 -12.11 9.36
CA SER A 156 12.45 -11.82 10.79
C SER A 156 11.15 -11.07 11.12
N PHE A 157 10.51 -10.46 10.12
CA PHE A 157 9.20 -9.82 10.23
C PHE A 157 8.09 -10.59 9.50
N TRP A 158 8.43 -11.69 8.83
CA TRP A 158 7.48 -12.55 8.15
C TRP A 158 6.59 -13.27 9.18
N ASN A 159 5.28 -13.22 8.96
CA ASN A 159 4.31 -13.93 9.78
C ASN A 159 3.05 -14.22 8.96
N GLU A 160 2.12 -14.97 9.52
CA GLU A 160 0.84 -15.36 8.89
C GLU A 160 -0.03 -14.16 8.49
N LYS A 161 0.22 -12.96 9.04
CA LYS A 161 -0.48 -11.73 8.64
C LYS A 161 -0.05 -11.23 7.26
N GLY A 162 1.17 -11.51 6.81
CA GLY A 162 1.74 -10.97 5.58
C GLY A 162 2.62 -9.74 5.81
N LEU A 163 2.97 -9.06 4.73
CA LEU A 163 3.87 -7.90 4.73
C LEU A 163 3.18 -6.63 4.23
N PHE A 164 3.81 -5.51 4.53
CA PHE A 164 3.54 -4.19 3.97
C PHE A 164 4.88 -3.51 3.65
N CYS A 165 4.86 -2.24 3.28
CA CYS A 165 6.09 -1.53 2.94
C CYS A 165 7.09 -1.38 4.10
N GLY A 166 6.60 -1.36 5.34
CA GLY A 166 7.39 -1.19 6.56
C GLY A 166 7.28 -2.36 7.55
N ARG A 167 8.33 -2.56 8.36
CA ARG A 167 8.36 -3.63 9.38
C ARG A 167 7.24 -3.50 10.41
N LYS A 168 6.85 -4.64 11.02
CA LYS A 168 5.86 -4.72 12.13
C LYS A 168 4.55 -3.96 11.82
N SER A 169 4.13 -3.95 10.56
CA SER A 169 2.87 -3.35 10.16
C SER A 169 1.70 -4.23 10.60
N GLU A 170 0.66 -3.63 11.17
CA GLU A 170 -0.64 -4.28 11.41
C GLU A 170 -1.58 -4.18 10.21
N PHE A 171 -1.11 -3.57 9.12
CA PHE A 171 -1.77 -3.53 7.82
C PHE A 171 -0.88 -4.25 6.81
N VAL A 172 -1.45 -4.89 5.80
CA VAL A 172 -0.72 -5.70 4.82
C VAL A 172 -1.29 -5.50 3.42
N ASP A 173 -0.44 -5.68 2.43
CA ASP A 173 -0.82 -5.63 1.02
C ASP A 173 -0.38 -6.89 0.29
N VAL A 174 -1.06 -7.21 -0.82
CA VAL A 174 -0.74 -8.39 -1.61
C VAL A 174 0.61 -8.24 -2.31
N ASP A 175 1.02 -7.01 -2.63
CA ASP A 175 2.21 -6.73 -3.44
C ASP A 175 3.50 -7.16 -2.71
N SER A 176 3.75 -6.53 -1.56
CA SER A 176 4.85 -6.82 -0.64
C SER A 176 4.79 -8.26 -0.13
N THR A 177 3.58 -8.78 0.14
CA THR A 177 3.42 -10.17 0.60
C THR A 177 3.80 -11.16 -0.50
N SER A 178 3.37 -10.95 -1.74
CA SER A 178 3.67 -11.82 -2.88
C SER A 178 5.15 -11.77 -3.25
N VAL A 179 5.76 -10.58 -3.34
CA VAL A 179 7.20 -10.46 -3.60
C VAL A 179 8.01 -11.09 -2.46
N GLY A 180 7.63 -10.83 -1.21
CA GLY A 180 8.26 -11.43 -0.04
C GLY A 180 8.18 -12.95 -0.03
N PHE A 181 6.97 -13.51 -0.24
CA PHE A 181 6.75 -14.95 -0.34
C PHE A 181 7.64 -15.58 -1.41
N MET A 182 7.61 -15.03 -2.63
CA MET A 182 8.34 -15.56 -3.77
C MET A 182 9.85 -15.54 -3.51
N LEU A 183 10.41 -14.40 -3.08
CA LEU A 183 11.84 -14.27 -2.86
C LEU A 183 12.33 -15.12 -1.68
N LEU A 184 11.59 -15.15 -0.57
CA LEU A 184 11.93 -16.01 0.57
C LEU A 184 11.91 -17.49 0.18
N ARG A 185 10.87 -17.94 -0.54
CA ARG A 185 10.78 -19.32 -1.02
C ARG A 185 11.92 -19.69 -1.96
N LEU A 186 12.21 -18.86 -2.96
CA LEU A 186 13.29 -19.10 -3.94
C LEU A 186 14.68 -19.17 -3.29
N HIS A 187 14.86 -18.57 -2.10
CA HIS A 187 16.11 -18.61 -1.34
C HIS A 187 16.08 -19.63 -0.18
N GLY A 188 15.12 -20.56 -0.19
CA GLY A 188 15.09 -21.70 0.73
C GLY A 188 14.55 -21.40 2.13
N PHE A 189 13.92 -20.25 2.35
CA PHE A 189 13.24 -19.96 3.62
C PHE A 189 11.90 -20.73 3.69
N ASN A 190 11.54 -21.18 4.89
CA ASN A 190 10.29 -21.88 5.12
C ASN A 190 9.12 -20.89 5.21
N VAL A 191 8.43 -20.67 4.09
CA VAL A 191 7.25 -19.80 4.00
C VAL A 191 6.05 -20.53 3.41
N SER A 192 4.91 -20.39 4.09
CA SER A 192 3.63 -20.98 3.66
C SER A 192 2.86 -20.03 2.74
N PRO A 193 2.24 -20.53 1.66
CA PRO A 193 1.41 -19.72 0.77
C PRO A 193 0.08 -19.33 1.42
N ASP A 194 -0.27 -19.92 2.55
CA ASP A 194 -1.51 -19.63 3.29
C ASP A 194 -1.62 -18.17 3.72
N VAL A 195 -0.49 -17.45 3.78
CA VAL A 195 -0.46 -16.00 3.97
C VAL A 195 -1.32 -15.26 2.93
N LEU A 196 -1.47 -15.82 1.72
CA LEU A 196 -2.23 -15.20 0.63
C LEU A 196 -3.75 -15.37 0.78
N LYS A 197 -4.22 -16.31 1.60
CA LYS A 197 -5.66 -16.59 1.81
C LYS A 197 -6.44 -15.36 2.27
N LYS A 198 -5.79 -14.42 2.97
CA LYS A 198 -6.44 -13.18 3.40
C LYS A 198 -6.79 -12.24 2.25
N PHE A 199 -6.02 -12.26 1.16
CA PHE A 199 -6.26 -11.40 0.00
C PHE A 199 -7.32 -12.00 -0.94
N LYS A 200 -7.63 -13.28 -0.77
CA LYS A 200 -8.71 -13.95 -1.50
C LYS A 200 -10.06 -13.39 -1.04
N LYS A 201 -10.89 -13.02 -2.02
CA LYS A 201 -12.27 -12.57 -1.81
C LYS A 201 -13.12 -13.16 -2.93
N ASP A 202 -14.12 -13.96 -2.55
CA ASP A 202 -14.93 -14.72 -3.50
C ASP A 202 -14.03 -15.54 -4.45
N ASP A 203 -14.19 -15.38 -5.77
CA ASP A 203 -13.39 -16.02 -6.80
C ASP A 203 -12.14 -15.22 -7.22
N GLY A 204 -11.82 -14.13 -6.50
CA GLY A 204 -10.73 -13.21 -6.87
C GLY A 204 -9.78 -12.85 -5.74
N PHE A 205 -8.85 -11.94 -6.03
CA PHE A 205 -7.87 -11.42 -5.09
C PHE A 205 -7.85 -9.89 -5.09
N SER A 206 -7.69 -9.30 -3.90
CA SER A 206 -7.63 -7.86 -3.72
C SER A 206 -6.26 -7.40 -3.24
N CYS A 207 -5.85 -6.20 -3.61
CA CYS A 207 -4.58 -5.58 -3.20
C CYS A 207 -4.47 -5.39 -1.69
N PHE A 208 -5.60 -5.17 -1.00
CA PHE A 208 -5.64 -4.97 0.45
C PHE A 208 -6.68 -5.89 1.09
N TYR A 209 -6.33 -6.39 2.28
CA TYR A 209 -7.24 -7.17 3.10
C TYR A 209 -8.55 -6.39 3.38
N GLY A 210 -9.70 -7.05 3.21
CA GLY A 210 -11.02 -6.50 3.51
C GLY A 210 -11.50 -5.38 2.58
N GLN A 211 -10.81 -5.10 1.48
CA GLN A 211 -11.19 -4.09 0.49
C GLN A 211 -11.40 -4.72 -0.88
N THR A 212 -12.11 -4.03 -1.78
CA THR A 212 -12.17 -4.41 -3.20
C THR A 212 -11.37 -3.38 -3.99
N PHE A 213 -10.09 -3.66 -4.20
CA PHE A 213 -9.20 -2.80 -4.96
C PHE A 213 -8.15 -3.64 -5.66
N GLU A 214 -8.08 -3.51 -6.99
CA GLU A 214 -7.13 -4.22 -7.84
C GLU A 214 -6.27 -3.20 -8.60
N SER A 215 -5.00 -3.50 -8.76
CA SER A 215 -4.06 -2.72 -9.56
C SER A 215 -3.13 -3.66 -10.30
N LEU A 216 -2.61 -3.21 -11.43
CA LEU A 216 -1.85 -4.08 -12.33
C LEU A 216 -0.56 -4.61 -11.68
N SER A 217 0.21 -3.77 -11.01
CA SER A 217 1.49 -4.16 -10.40
C SER A 217 1.39 -5.14 -9.23
N PRO A 218 0.48 -4.98 -8.24
CA PRO A 218 0.30 -5.98 -7.19
C PRO A 218 -0.20 -7.32 -7.73
N ILE A 219 -1.14 -7.30 -8.70
CA ILE A 219 -1.67 -8.54 -9.29
C ILE A 219 -0.61 -9.23 -10.16
N PHE A 220 0.22 -8.47 -10.87
CA PHE A 220 1.37 -9.03 -11.58
C PHE A 220 2.39 -9.67 -10.63
N ASN A 221 2.68 -9.07 -9.48
CA ASN A 221 3.55 -9.70 -8.50
C ASN A 221 2.91 -10.92 -7.83
N LEU A 222 1.58 -10.92 -7.63
CA LEU A 222 0.85 -12.12 -7.21
C LEU A 222 0.94 -13.23 -8.27
N TYR A 223 0.81 -12.90 -9.55
CA TYR A 223 1.01 -13.86 -10.64
C TYR A 223 2.38 -14.52 -10.58
N ARG A 224 3.45 -13.71 -10.48
CA ARG A 224 4.82 -14.22 -10.35
C ARG A 224 4.99 -15.11 -9.12
N ALA A 225 4.42 -14.70 -7.99
CA ALA A 225 4.43 -15.50 -6.76
C ALA A 225 3.66 -16.83 -6.90
N SER A 226 2.58 -16.85 -7.67
CA SER A 226 1.80 -18.07 -7.92
C SER A 226 2.56 -19.13 -8.71
N GLN A 227 3.59 -18.74 -9.48
CA GLN A 227 4.39 -19.65 -10.29
C GLN A 227 5.40 -20.46 -9.48
N VAL A 228 5.74 -20.05 -8.24
CA VAL A 228 6.65 -20.81 -7.36
C VAL A 228 5.89 -21.82 -6.48
N LEU A 229 4.83 -22.41 -7.03
CA LEU A 229 3.96 -23.35 -6.33
C LEU A 229 4.58 -24.75 -6.15
N PHE A 230 4.22 -25.40 -5.05
CA PHE A 230 4.42 -26.82 -4.86
C PHE A 230 3.10 -27.59 -5.06
N PRO A 231 3.15 -28.89 -5.41
CA PRO A 231 1.95 -29.70 -5.58
C PRO A 231 1.04 -29.68 -4.33
N GLY A 232 -0.25 -29.40 -4.54
CA GLY A 232 -1.25 -29.37 -3.47
C GLY A 232 -1.50 -27.99 -2.83
N GLU A 233 -0.74 -26.96 -3.22
CA GLU A 233 -0.92 -25.58 -2.73
C GLU A 233 -2.07 -24.86 -3.46
N LYS A 234 -3.31 -25.28 -3.18
CA LYS A 234 -4.54 -24.79 -3.85
C LYS A 234 -4.66 -23.27 -3.93
N ILE A 235 -4.23 -22.53 -2.90
CA ILE A 235 -4.31 -21.07 -2.89
C ILE A 235 -3.48 -20.43 -4.01
N LEU A 236 -2.34 -21.03 -4.39
CA LEU A 236 -1.52 -20.57 -5.50
C LEU A 236 -2.11 -20.97 -6.86
N GLU A 237 -2.74 -22.15 -6.95
CA GLU A 237 -3.48 -22.57 -8.15
C GLU A 237 -4.63 -21.58 -8.46
N GLU A 238 -5.40 -21.23 -7.43
CA GLU A 238 -6.47 -20.23 -7.51
C GLU A 238 -5.92 -18.84 -7.85
N ALA A 239 -4.82 -18.41 -7.21
CA ALA A 239 -4.18 -17.14 -7.50
C ALA A 239 -3.68 -17.06 -8.95
N ASN A 240 -3.07 -18.14 -9.45
CA ASN A 240 -2.59 -18.22 -10.83
C ASN A 240 -3.75 -18.08 -11.83
N ALA A 241 -4.82 -18.86 -11.64
CA ALA A 241 -6.00 -18.82 -12.50
C ALA A 241 -6.65 -17.41 -12.53
N PHE A 242 -6.82 -16.79 -11.36
CA PHE A 242 -7.32 -15.43 -11.26
C PHE A 242 -6.41 -14.42 -11.97
N CYS A 243 -5.11 -14.47 -11.69
CA CYS A 243 -4.16 -13.51 -12.24
C CYS A 243 -4.05 -13.61 -13.77
N GLN A 244 -4.03 -14.82 -14.33
CA GLN A 244 -4.01 -15.01 -15.79
C GLN A 244 -5.23 -14.36 -16.45
N LYS A 245 -6.43 -14.60 -15.90
CA LYS A 245 -7.66 -13.98 -16.41
C LYS A 245 -7.59 -12.46 -16.32
N PHE A 246 -7.21 -11.92 -15.16
CA PHE A 246 -7.10 -10.48 -14.94
C PHE A 246 -6.07 -9.83 -15.89
N LEU A 247 -4.86 -10.37 -15.98
CA LEU A 247 -3.79 -9.84 -16.82
C LEU A 247 -4.17 -9.94 -18.30
N HIS A 248 -4.77 -11.04 -18.74
CA HIS A 248 -5.25 -11.20 -20.11
C HIS A 248 -6.32 -10.16 -20.47
N GLU A 249 -7.28 -9.90 -19.58
CA GLU A 249 -8.29 -8.85 -19.78
C GLU A 249 -7.64 -7.47 -19.89
N LYS A 250 -6.66 -7.14 -19.03
CA LYS A 250 -5.95 -5.85 -19.07
C LYS A 250 -5.11 -5.69 -20.34
N ILE A 251 -4.46 -6.75 -20.80
CA ILE A 251 -3.69 -6.75 -22.06
C ILE A 251 -4.62 -6.55 -23.26
N THR A 252 -5.69 -7.33 -23.35
CA THR A 252 -6.62 -7.30 -24.50
C THR A 252 -7.42 -5.98 -24.59
N THR A 253 -7.73 -5.36 -23.45
CA THR A 253 -8.41 -4.06 -23.38
C THR A 253 -7.44 -2.86 -23.40
N ASN A 254 -6.13 -3.09 -23.53
CA ASN A 254 -5.06 -2.07 -23.47
C ASN A 254 -5.11 -1.20 -22.20
N GLN A 255 -5.52 -1.78 -21.07
CA GLN A 255 -5.59 -1.14 -19.76
C GLN A 255 -4.33 -1.45 -18.93
N LEU A 256 -3.16 -1.14 -19.49
CA LEU A 256 -1.85 -1.49 -18.92
C LEU A 256 -1.21 -0.39 -18.05
N LEU A 257 -2.01 0.60 -17.65
CA LEU A 257 -1.56 1.64 -16.73
C LEU A 257 -1.76 1.17 -15.29
N ASP A 258 -0.72 1.37 -14.48
CA ASP A 258 -0.78 1.11 -13.05
C ASP A 258 -1.09 2.40 -12.27
N LYS A 259 -1.82 2.27 -11.17
CA LYS A 259 -2.19 3.42 -10.32
C LYS A 259 -1.02 3.96 -9.50
N TRP A 260 -0.08 3.10 -9.13
CA TRP A 260 1.01 3.35 -8.17
C TRP A 260 2.38 3.47 -8.84
N LEU A 261 2.51 2.99 -10.08
CA LEU A 261 3.73 3.00 -10.86
C LEU A 261 3.53 3.74 -12.19
N ILE A 262 4.38 4.74 -12.44
CA ILE A 262 4.55 5.35 -13.76
C ILE A 262 5.84 4.78 -14.36
N SER A 263 5.70 3.90 -15.35
CA SER A 263 6.84 3.30 -16.07
C SER A 263 6.49 3.14 -17.53
N GLN A 264 7.40 3.56 -18.41
CA GLN A 264 7.25 3.42 -19.86
C GLN A 264 7.33 1.96 -20.32
N HIS A 265 7.92 1.08 -19.51
CA HIS A 265 8.22 -0.30 -19.86
C HIS A 265 7.42 -1.32 -19.06
N PHE A 266 6.60 -0.90 -18.09
CA PHE A 266 5.86 -1.84 -17.27
C PHE A 266 4.86 -2.68 -18.10
N ALA A 267 4.27 -2.08 -19.13
CA ALA A 267 3.45 -2.84 -20.10
C ALA A 267 4.24 -3.97 -20.79
N ASP A 268 5.54 -3.75 -21.06
CA ASP A 268 6.41 -4.75 -21.69
C ASP A 268 6.86 -5.83 -20.69
N GLU A 269 6.81 -5.56 -19.39
CA GLU A 269 7.01 -6.57 -18.34
C GLU A 269 5.79 -7.49 -18.20
N VAL A 270 4.58 -6.96 -18.45
CA VAL A 270 3.32 -7.68 -18.25
C VAL A 270 2.89 -8.50 -19.48
N LYS A 271 3.12 -8.01 -20.70
CA LYS A 271 2.69 -8.70 -21.93
C LYS A 271 3.30 -10.11 -22.15
N PRO A 272 4.56 -10.39 -21.79
CA PRO A 272 5.15 -11.72 -21.96
C PRO A 272 4.72 -12.71 -20.87
N ALA A 273 4.00 -12.25 -19.86
CA ALA A 273 3.71 -12.97 -18.63
C ALA A 273 2.47 -13.85 -18.75
#